data_AF-A0A1G6MIB0-F1
#
_entry.id   AF-A0A1G6MIB0-F1
#
_cell.length_a   1.000
_cell.length_b   1.000
_cell.length_c   1.000
_cell.angle_alpha   90.00
_cell.angle_beta   90.00
_cell.angle_gamma   90.00
#
_symmetry.space_group_name_H-M   'P 1'
#
loop_
_entity.id
_entity.type
_entity.pdbx_description
1 polymer ?
#
loop_
_entity_poly.entity_id
_entity_poly.type
_entity_poly.pdbx_seq_one_letter_code
_entity_poly.pdbx_strand_id
1 'polypeptide(L)'
;MDSQLKKAVINHQQEKIEEYLKKLETDNSFSLASLIEDLLSLMLMECSLRYGSFHFVKMSLFLRELSQKNYFSRESELEIAGVVVLGLSERHFINLEADSSGYKEKTQIAESYQQFKDNFSPANYKDKLDFLFYNLDQNYKETVNYLHRLFAEYYNPSWNPHYYTGLYCALELYKSEKINDNKVKKMAVIQAVEYFADNVL
;
A
#
# COMPACT_ATOMS: atom_id res chain seq x y z
N MET A 1 12.27 6.39 -7.93
CA MET A 1 12.57 6.35 -9.38
C MET A 1 11.35 5.83 -10.10
N ASP A 2 10.94 6.57 -11.12
CA ASP A 2 9.68 6.38 -11.84
C ASP A 2 9.86 5.27 -12.88
N SER A 3 9.85 4.01 -12.41
CA SER A 3 10.07 2.82 -13.23
C SER A 3 9.04 2.75 -14.36
N GLN A 4 9.52 2.64 -15.61
CA GLN A 4 8.66 2.50 -16.78
C GLN A 4 7.72 1.28 -16.65
N LEU A 5 8.17 0.23 -15.96
CA LEU A 5 7.36 -0.94 -15.65
C LEU A 5 6.20 -0.60 -14.71
N LYS A 6 6.45 0.15 -13.62
CA LYS A 6 5.38 0.57 -12.70
C LYS A 6 4.28 1.34 -13.43
N LYS A 7 4.67 2.26 -14.32
CA LYS A 7 3.71 3.01 -15.16
C LYS A 7 2.93 2.09 -16.08
N ALA A 8 3.60 1.11 -16.70
CA ALA A 8 2.94 0.16 -17.58
C ALA A 8 1.91 -0.69 -16.82
N VAL A 9 2.27 -1.15 -15.61
CA VAL A 9 1.37 -1.91 -14.72
C VAL A 9 0.17 -1.07 -14.27
N ILE A 10 0.39 0.15 -13.76
CA ILE A 10 -0.70 1.03 -13.30
C ILE A 10 -1.67 1.38 -14.44
N ASN A 11 -1.16 1.59 -15.66
CA ASN A 11 -1.96 1.99 -16.82
C ASN A 11 -2.43 0.81 -17.68
N HIS A 12 -2.30 -0.44 -17.20
CA HIS A 12 -2.71 -1.65 -17.92
C HIS A 12 -2.14 -1.77 -19.35
N GLN A 13 -0.88 -1.37 -19.54
CA GLN A 13 -0.20 -1.39 -20.84
C GLN A 13 0.45 -2.74 -21.11
N GLN A 14 -0.36 -3.74 -21.44
CA GLN A 14 0.05 -5.14 -21.56
C GLN A 14 1.23 -5.36 -22.53
N GLU A 15 1.21 -4.72 -23.69
CA GLU A 15 2.29 -4.83 -24.69
C GLU A 15 3.65 -4.40 -24.11
N LYS A 16 3.68 -3.32 -23.32
CA LYS A 16 4.92 -2.84 -22.69
C LYS A 16 5.41 -3.76 -21.59
N ILE A 17 4.50 -4.44 -20.91
CA ILE A 17 4.83 -5.44 -19.89
C ILE A 17 5.46 -6.67 -20.55
N GLU A 18 4.88 -7.16 -21.64
CA GLU A 18 5.43 -8.28 -22.41
C GLU A 18 6.80 -7.94 -23.02
N GLU A 19 6.97 -6.74 -23.58
CA GLU A 19 8.26 -6.26 -24.08
C GLU A 19 9.32 -6.19 -22.97
N TYR A 20 8.93 -5.73 -21.78
CA TYR A 20 9.83 -5.68 -20.63
C TYR A 20 10.26 -7.09 -20.22
N LEU A 21 9.33 -8.04 -20.10
CA LEU A 21 9.63 -9.43 -19.74
C LEU A 21 10.58 -10.08 -20.76
N LYS A 22 10.36 -9.87 -22.06
CA LYS A 22 11.28 -10.36 -23.10
C LYS A 22 12.69 -9.77 -22.98
N LYS A 23 12.82 -8.49 -22.61
CA LYS A 23 14.14 -7.87 -22.41
C LYS A 23 14.92 -8.53 -21.27
N LEU A 24 14.23 -8.98 -20.21
CA LEU A 24 14.87 -9.67 -19.08
C LEU A 24 15.60 -10.94 -19.51
N GLU A 25 15.13 -11.66 -20.53
CA GLU A 25 15.79 -12.88 -21.02
C GLU A 25 17.25 -12.64 -21.42
N THR A 26 17.56 -11.43 -21.90
CA THR A 26 18.90 -11.04 -22.37
C THR A 26 19.66 -10.14 -21.38
N ASP A 27 19.02 -9.67 -20.31
CA ASP A 27 19.62 -8.79 -19.32
C ASP A 27 20.37 -9.58 -18.23
N ASN A 28 21.68 -9.74 -18.39
CA ASN A 28 22.52 -10.45 -17.42
C ASN A 28 22.61 -9.77 -16.04
N SER A 29 22.14 -8.52 -15.89
CA SER A 29 22.10 -7.82 -14.60
C SER A 29 20.79 -8.01 -13.83
N PHE A 30 19.76 -8.58 -14.48
CA PHE A 30 18.48 -8.87 -13.85
C PHE A 30 18.64 -9.93 -12.73
N SER A 31 17.93 -9.72 -11.62
CA SER A 31 17.62 -10.75 -10.63
C SER A 31 16.18 -10.58 -10.20
N LEU A 32 15.53 -11.68 -9.80
CA LEU A 32 14.15 -11.59 -9.30
C LEU A 32 14.06 -10.65 -8.09
N ALA A 33 15.10 -10.62 -7.26
CA ALA A 33 15.20 -9.72 -6.12
C ALA A 33 15.11 -8.24 -6.52
N SER A 34 15.85 -7.81 -7.55
CA SER A 34 15.86 -6.39 -7.96
C SER A 34 14.53 -5.96 -8.56
N LEU A 35 13.85 -6.84 -9.30
CA LEU A 35 12.51 -6.59 -9.81
C LEU A 35 11.49 -6.44 -8.69
N ILE A 36 11.51 -7.33 -7.69
CA ILE A 36 10.59 -7.25 -6.56
C ILE A 36 10.86 -5.98 -5.75
N GLU A 37 12.13 -5.61 -5.54
CA GLU A 37 12.47 -4.34 -4.88
C GLU A 37 11.95 -3.13 -5.64
N ASP A 38 12.07 -3.12 -6.97
CA ASP A 38 11.46 -2.06 -7.78
C ASP A 38 9.94 -2.05 -7.56
N LEU A 39 9.25 -3.16 -7.78
CA LEU A 39 7.79 -3.24 -7.70
C LEU A 39 7.22 -3.15 -6.29
N LEU A 40 8.04 -3.24 -5.24
CA LEU A 40 7.58 -3.33 -3.86
C LEU A 40 6.68 -2.16 -3.45
N SER A 41 7.00 -0.95 -3.87
CA SER A 41 6.15 0.22 -3.57
C SER A 41 4.76 0.10 -4.19
N LEU A 42 4.66 -0.50 -5.38
CA LEU A 42 3.40 -0.73 -6.08
C LEU A 42 2.62 -1.90 -5.48
N MET A 43 3.31 -2.98 -5.13
CA MET A 43 2.78 -4.13 -4.40
C MET A 43 2.16 -3.74 -3.06
N LEU A 44 2.86 -2.90 -2.28
CA LEU A 44 2.36 -2.39 -1.00
C LEU A 44 1.15 -1.45 -1.19
N MET A 45 1.13 -0.70 -2.29
CA MET A 45 -0.05 0.07 -2.68
C MET A 45 -1.25 -0.86 -2.98
N GLU A 46 -1.04 -1.96 -3.70
CA GLU A 46 -2.09 -2.94 -4.02
C GLU A 46 -2.63 -3.65 -2.78
N CYS A 47 -1.78 -4.06 -1.83
CA CYS A 47 -2.19 -4.67 -0.55
C CYS A 47 -3.24 -3.87 0.20
N SER A 48 -3.25 -2.57 -0.03
CA SER A 48 -4.12 -1.66 0.69
C SER A 48 -5.49 -1.55 -0.01
N LEU A 49 -5.63 -1.93 -1.29
CA LEU A 49 -6.84 -1.72 -2.10
C LEU A 49 -7.94 -2.70 -1.67
N ARG A 50 -9.20 -2.40 -2.04
CA ARG A 50 -10.40 -3.22 -1.73
C ARG A 50 -10.30 -4.71 -2.15
N TYR A 51 -9.36 -5.05 -3.04
CA TYR A 51 -9.06 -6.40 -3.53
C TYR A 51 -7.59 -6.80 -3.34
N GLY A 52 -6.86 -6.05 -2.50
CA GLY A 52 -5.44 -6.17 -2.23
C GLY A 52 -5.06 -7.52 -1.64
N SER A 53 -4.12 -8.23 -2.28
CA SER A 53 -3.66 -9.52 -1.78
C SER A 53 -2.41 -9.34 -0.92
N PHE A 54 -2.60 -9.16 0.40
CA PHE A 54 -1.49 -9.23 1.37
C PHE A 54 -0.64 -10.50 1.20
N HIS A 55 -1.28 -11.59 0.78
CA HIS A 55 -0.61 -12.84 0.44
C HIS A 55 0.34 -12.69 -0.74
N PHE A 56 -0.06 -11.97 -1.80
CA PHE A 56 0.79 -11.75 -2.97
C PHE A 56 2.09 -11.03 -2.61
N VAL A 57 2.02 -10.03 -1.72
CA VAL A 57 3.22 -9.29 -1.28
C VAL A 57 4.07 -10.12 -0.35
N LYS A 58 3.47 -10.86 0.58
CA LYS A 58 4.20 -11.80 1.44
C LYS A 58 4.94 -12.85 0.61
N MET A 59 4.28 -13.43 -0.40
CA MET A 59 4.89 -14.40 -1.30
C MET A 59 6.00 -13.77 -2.14
N SER A 60 5.79 -12.56 -2.67
CA SER A 60 6.83 -11.82 -3.40
C SER A 60 8.05 -11.55 -2.52
N LEU A 61 7.87 -11.10 -1.28
CA LEU A 61 8.98 -10.89 -0.35
C LEU A 61 9.74 -12.18 0.00
N PHE A 62 9.03 -13.30 0.14
CA PHE A 62 9.64 -14.61 0.33
C PHE A 62 10.47 -15.03 -0.89
N LEU A 63 9.92 -14.89 -2.10
CA LEU A 63 10.63 -15.17 -3.35
C LEU A 63 11.87 -14.28 -3.52
N ARG A 64 11.80 -13.00 -3.11
CA ARG A 64 12.94 -12.09 -3.07
C ARG A 64 14.06 -12.63 -2.19
N GLU A 65 13.74 -13.11 -1.00
CA GLU A 65 14.72 -13.67 -0.07
C GLU A 65 15.39 -14.94 -0.64
N LEU A 66 14.61 -15.80 -1.31
CA LEU A 66 15.15 -16.99 -1.96
C LEU A 66 16.08 -16.65 -3.14
N SER A 67 15.70 -15.64 -3.95
CA SER A 67 16.53 -15.10 -5.03
C SER A 67 17.83 -14.52 -4.49
N GLN A 68 17.79 -13.71 -3.43
CA GLN A 68 19.00 -13.14 -2.77
C GLN A 68 19.96 -14.21 -2.24
N LYS A 69 19.44 -15.39 -1.89
CA LYS A 69 20.25 -16.54 -1.44
C LYS A 69 20.69 -17.46 -2.58
N ASN A 70 20.45 -17.08 -3.84
CA ASN A 70 20.78 -17.84 -5.05
C ASN A 70 20.15 -19.24 -5.09
N TYR A 71 18.93 -19.40 -4.56
CA TYR A 71 18.21 -20.68 -4.61
C TYR A 71 17.52 -20.95 -5.94
N PHE A 72 17.39 -19.96 -6.82
CA PHE A 72 16.75 -20.10 -8.13
C PHE A 72 17.78 -20.15 -9.25
N SER A 73 17.47 -20.93 -10.28
CA SER A 73 18.16 -20.82 -11.56
C SER A 73 17.70 -19.55 -12.28
N ARG A 74 18.47 -19.12 -13.27
CA ARG A 74 18.10 -17.99 -14.13
C ARG A 74 16.73 -18.18 -14.79
N GLU A 75 16.48 -19.38 -15.31
CA GLU A 75 15.21 -19.74 -15.93
C GLU A 75 14.05 -19.59 -14.95
N SER A 76 14.20 -20.11 -13.72
CA SER A 76 13.18 -19.95 -12.68
C SER A 76 12.94 -18.50 -12.29
N GLU A 77 13.99 -17.67 -12.21
CA GLU A 77 13.81 -16.24 -11.92
C GLU A 77 12.99 -15.52 -12.99
N LEU A 78 13.20 -15.85 -14.28
CA LEU A 78 12.46 -15.28 -15.40
C LEU A 78 10.98 -15.71 -15.39
N GLU A 79 10.71 -17.00 -15.15
CA GLU A 79 9.33 -17.48 -15.04
C GLU A 79 8.59 -16.83 -13.87
N ILE A 80 9.23 -16.78 -12.69
CA ILE A 80 8.65 -16.16 -11.51
C ILE A 80 8.42 -14.65 -11.72
N ALA A 81 9.35 -13.96 -12.39
CA ALA A 81 9.18 -12.56 -12.76
C ALA A 81 7.93 -12.35 -13.62
N GLY A 82 7.69 -13.22 -14.60
CA GLY A 82 6.47 -13.21 -15.41
C GLY A 82 5.21 -13.32 -14.55
N VAL A 83 5.17 -14.30 -13.64
CA VAL A 83 4.03 -14.51 -12.73
C VAL A 83 3.79 -13.29 -11.83
N VAL A 84 4.85 -12.71 -11.28
CA VAL A 84 4.76 -11.54 -10.39
C VAL A 84 4.25 -10.31 -11.15
N VAL A 85 4.79 -10.03 -12.34
CA VAL A 85 4.41 -8.85 -13.10
C VAL A 85 3.00 -8.96 -13.67
N LEU A 86 2.64 -10.14 -14.22
CA LEU A 86 1.29 -10.40 -14.73
C LEU A 86 0.25 -10.39 -13.61
N GLY A 87 0.57 -11.03 -12.47
CA GLY A 87 -0.31 -11.03 -11.30
C GLY A 87 -0.55 -9.63 -10.71
N LEU A 88 0.37 -8.69 -10.94
CA LEU A 88 0.18 -7.26 -10.64
C LEU A 88 -0.64 -6.54 -11.72
N SER A 89 -0.42 -6.81 -13.00
CA SER A 89 -1.09 -6.10 -14.10
C SER A 89 -2.59 -6.39 -14.19
N GLU A 90 -3.00 -7.55 -13.69
CA GLU A 90 -4.42 -7.95 -13.59
C GLU A 90 -5.17 -7.26 -12.44
N ARG A 91 -4.47 -6.50 -11.58
CA ARG A 91 -5.09 -5.83 -10.42
C ARG A 91 -5.78 -4.54 -10.83
N HIS A 92 -6.98 -4.30 -10.32
CA HIS A 92 -7.73 -3.06 -10.56
C HIS A 92 -7.11 -1.87 -9.83
N PHE A 93 -6.14 -1.21 -10.44
CA PHE A 93 -5.59 0.04 -9.92
C PHE A 93 -6.61 1.16 -10.14
N ILE A 94 -7.11 1.73 -9.05
CA ILE A 94 -7.99 2.91 -9.13
C ILE A 94 -7.10 4.13 -9.41
N ASN A 95 -7.35 4.79 -10.54
CA ASN A 95 -6.68 6.05 -10.87
C ASN A 95 -7.23 7.16 -9.97
N LEU A 96 -6.55 7.43 -8.86
CA LEU A 96 -6.86 8.57 -8.01
C LEU A 96 -6.17 9.82 -8.58
N GLU A 97 -6.89 10.50 -9.47
CA GLU A 97 -6.63 11.91 -9.73
C GLU A 97 -7.03 12.69 -8.48
N ALA A 98 -6.06 12.94 -7.60
CA ALA A 98 -6.24 13.91 -6.53
C ALA A 98 -6.25 15.29 -7.19
N ASP A 99 -7.42 15.92 -7.23
CA ASP A 99 -7.49 17.34 -7.58
C ASP A 99 -6.74 18.16 -6.51
N SER A 100 -6.22 19.31 -6.92
CA SER A 100 -5.45 20.22 -6.07
C SER A 100 -6.35 21.03 -5.11
N SER A 101 -7.64 20.68 -4.97
CA SER A 101 -8.60 21.41 -4.15
C SER A 101 -8.68 20.82 -2.73
N GLY A 102 -7.54 20.80 -2.04
CA GLY A 102 -7.49 20.45 -0.62
C GLY A 102 -8.56 21.20 0.19
N TYR A 103 -9.26 20.48 1.06
CA TYR A 103 -10.30 21.05 1.91
C TYR A 103 -9.64 21.89 3.00
N LYS A 104 -9.83 23.21 2.91
CA LYS A 104 -9.32 24.22 3.85
C LYS A 104 -10.06 24.16 5.19
N GLU A 105 -9.76 23.21 6.05
CA GLU A 105 -9.97 23.37 7.50
C GLU A 105 -8.61 23.52 8.20
N LYS A 106 -8.54 24.42 9.18
CA LYS A 106 -7.36 24.59 10.03
C LYS A 106 -7.09 23.26 10.73
N THR A 107 -6.12 22.50 10.25
CA THR A 107 -5.77 21.22 10.85
C THR A 107 -5.15 21.46 12.22
N GLN A 108 -5.87 21.05 13.25
CA GLN A 108 -5.45 21.10 14.66
C GLN A 108 -4.95 19.72 15.09
N ILE A 109 -3.95 19.68 15.97
CA ILE A 109 -3.53 18.44 16.62
C ILE A 109 -4.62 18.06 17.62
N ALA A 110 -5.07 16.80 17.59
CA ALA A 110 -5.99 16.27 18.59
C ALA A 110 -5.25 16.11 19.93
N GLU A 111 -5.72 16.81 20.95
CA GLU A 111 -5.16 16.77 22.30
C GLU A 111 -5.69 15.57 23.12
N SER A 112 -6.76 14.94 22.66
CA SER A 112 -7.38 13.79 23.30
C SER A 112 -8.01 12.83 22.30
N TYR A 113 -8.23 11.59 22.75
CA TYR A 113 -8.95 10.59 21.97
C TYR A 113 -10.36 11.03 21.59
N GLN A 114 -11.08 11.69 22.51
CA GLN A 114 -12.45 12.16 22.23
C GLN A 114 -12.44 13.21 21.13
N GLN A 115 -11.53 14.19 21.21
CA GLN A 115 -11.37 15.20 20.16
C GLN A 115 -10.99 14.57 18.81
N PHE A 116 -10.12 13.55 18.81
CA PHE A 116 -9.80 12.82 17.58
C PHE A 116 -11.06 12.17 16.99
N LYS A 117 -11.83 11.44 17.79
CA LYS A 117 -13.06 10.75 17.38
C LYS A 117 -14.16 11.72 16.90
N ASP A 118 -14.28 12.88 17.52
CA ASP A 118 -15.26 13.91 17.12
C ASP A 118 -14.93 14.49 15.73
N ASN A 119 -13.64 14.50 15.35
CA ASN A 119 -13.19 15.06 14.08
C ASN A 119 -12.95 14.00 12.99
N PHE A 120 -12.75 12.72 13.36
CA PHE A 120 -12.45 11.64 12.44
C PHE A 120 -13.16 10.33 12.84
N SER A 121 -13.86 9.74 11.86
CA SER A 121 -14.58 8.48 12.00
C SER A 121 -14.57 7.70 10.68
N PRO A 122 -14.85 6.38 10.69
CA PRO A 122 -15.03 5.61 9.46
C PRO A 122 -16.13 6.17 8.54
N ALA A 123 -17.14 6.88 9.07
CA ALA A 123 -18.24 7.39 8.26
C ALA A 123 -17.88 8.66 7.48
N ASN A 124 -16.91 9.45 7.96
CA ASN A 124 -16.52 10.74 7.38
C ASN A 124 -15.05 10.77 6.92
N TYR A 125 -14.40 9.61 6.82
CA TYR A 125 -12.95 9.55 6.61
C TYR A 125 -12.50 10.28 5.34
N LYS A 126 -13.29 10.21 4.26
CA LYS A 126 -12.98 10.87 2.96
C LYS A 126 -12.82 12.38 3.13
N ASP A 127 -13.70 13.00 3.91
CA ASP A 127 -13.70 14.45 4.14
C ASP A 127 -12.68 14.88 5.20
N LYS A 128 -12.11 13.93 5.94
CA LYS A 128 -11.25 14.18 7.12
C LYS A 128 -9.84 13.61 6.96
N LEU A 129 -9.43 13.30 5.72
CA LEU A 129 -8.07 12.84 5.41
C LEU A 129 -7.00 13.88 5.76
N ASP A 130 -7.26 15.18 5.51
CA ASP A 130 -6.30 16.24 5.83
C ASP A 130 -6.06 16.35 7.35
N PHE A 131 -7.12 16.22 8.14
CA PHE A 131 -7.01 16.14 9.61
C PHE A 131 -6.22 14.91 10.07
N LEU A 132 -6.51 13.74 9.50
CA LEU A 132 -5.80 12.50 9.81
C LEU A 132 -4.31 12.62 9.52
N PHE A 133 -3.94 13.06 8.32
CA PHE A 133 -2.54 13.14 7.92
C PHE A 133 -1.77 14.22 8.66
N TYR A 134 -2.40 15.37 8.92
CA TYR A 134 -1.77 16.37 9.77
C TYR A 134 -1.46 15.82 11.18
N ASN A 135 -2.38 15.08 11.77
CA ASN A 135 -2.16 14.44 13.07
C ASN A 135 -1.08 13.35 13.02
N LEU A 136 -1.03 12.54 11.95
CA LEU A 136 0.03 11.57 11.74
C LEU A 136 1.41 12.23 11.57
N ASP A 137 1.48 13.38 10.89
CA ASP A 137 2.71 14.13 10.66
C ASP A 137 3.22 14.83 11.93
N GLN A 138 2.31 15.42 12.72
CA GLN A 138 2.67 16.21 13.90
C GLN A 138 2.76 15.37 15.19
N ASN A 139 1.97 14.31 15.30
CA ASN A 139 1.81 13.52 16.53
C ASN A 139 1.56 12.03 16.22
N TYR A 140 2.49 11.41 15.49
CA TYR A 140 2.35 10.06 14.96
C TYR A 140 1.94 9.02 16.03
N LYS A 141 2.70 8.92 17.13
CA LYS A 141 2.51 7.84 18.12
C LYS A 141 1.10 7.89 18.75
N GLU A 142 0.61 9.07 19.03
CA GLU A 142 -0.67 9.26 19.73
C GLU A 142 -1.82 9.14 18.75
N THR A 143 -1.64 9.62 17.50
CA THR A 143 -2.60 9.41 16.41
C THR A 143 -2.78 7.93 16.09
N VAL A 144 -1.68 7.17 16.05
CA VAL A 144 -1.70 5.70 15.92
C VAL A 144 -2.47 5.06 17.06
N ASN A 145 -2.26 5.50 18.30
CA ASN A 145 -3.03 5.01 19.45
C ASN A 145 -4.53 5.27 19.26
N TYR A 146 -4.90 6.49 18.87
CA TYR A 146 -6.30 6.89 18.67
C TYR A 146 -6.98 6.12 17.54
N LEU A 147 -6.32 5.89 16.41
CA LEU A 147 -6.84 5.08 15.31
C LEU A 147 -7.13 3.63 15.75
N HIS A 148 -6.19 2.99 16.47
CA HIS A 148 -6.40 1.62 16.95
C HIS A 148 -7.54 1.54 17.96
N ARG A 149 -7.67 2.54 18.86
CA ARG A 149 -8.81 2.63 19.78
C ARG A 149 -10.13 2.79 19.04
N LEU A 150 -10.17 3.69 18.06
CA LEU A 150 -11.34 3.92 17.22
C LEU A 150 -11.76 2.63 16.50
N PHE A 151 -10.81 1.90 15.90
CA PHE A 151 -11.11 0.65 15.21
C PHE A 151 -11.62 -0.43 16.16
N ALA A 152 -11.07 -0.51 17.36
CA ALA A 152 -11.50 -1.47 18.38
C ALA A 152 -12.94 -1.23 18.88
N GLU A 153 -13.46 0.00 18.76
CA GLU A 153 -14.87 0.27 19.11
C GLU A 153 -15.87 -0.40 18.16
N TYR A 154 -15.46 -0.76 16.95
CA TYR A 154 -16.29 -1.51 15.99
C TYR A 154 -16.09 -3.03 16.11
N TYR A 155 -15.42 -3.49 17.18
CA TYR A 155 -15.22 -4.91 17.44
C TYR A 155 -16.57 -5.64 17.49
N ASN A 156 -16.66 -6.72 16.72
CA ASN A 156 -17.74 -7.71 16.84
C ASN A 156 -17.14 -9.13 16.86
N PRO A 157 -17.83 -10.14 17.40
CA PRO A 157 -17.28 -11.50 17.49
C PRO A 157 -16.99 -12.18 16.14
N SER A 158 -17.59 -11.69 15.06
CA SER A 158 -17.34 -12.13 13.68
C SER A 158 -16.32 -11.23 12.96
N TRP A 159 -15.60 -10.39 13.70
CA TRP A 159 -14.72 -9.37 13.15
C TRP A 159 -13.53 -10.02 12.44
N ASN A 160 -13.25 -9.50 11.25
CA ASN A 160 -12.10 -9.93 10.48
C ASN A 160 -10.81 -9.30 11.06
N PRO A 161 -9.87 -10.11 11.59
CA PRO A 161 -8.62 -9.59 12.15
C PRO A 161 -7.76 -8.86 11.11
N HIS A 162 -8.02 -9.07 9.80
CA HIS A 162 -7.30 -8.39 8.74
C HIS A 162 -7.46 -6.88 8.74
N TYR A 163 -8.53 -6.34 9.35
CA TYR A 163 -8.73 -4.90 9.45
C TYR A 163 -7.66 -4.24 10.33
N TYR A 164 -7.31 -4.89 11.45
CA TYR A 164 -6.29 -4.39 12.37
C TYR A 164 -4.88 -4.57 11.79
N THR A 165 -4.60 -5.72 11.18
CA THR A 165 -3.29 -5.96 10.56
C THR A 165 -3.06 -5.04 9.36
N GLY A 166 -4.10 -4.74 8.58
CA GLY A 166 -4.03 -3.80 7.45
C GLY A 166 -3.69 -2.39 7.91
N LEU A 167 -4.42 -1.88 8.91
CA LEU A 167 -4.13 -0.56 9.51
C LEU A 167 -2.71 -0.51 10.10
N TYR A 168 -2.31 -1.53 10.87
CA TYR A 168 -0.98 -1.61 11.46
C TYR A 168 0.12 -1.54 10.38
N CYS A 169 0.02 -2.34 9.33
CA CYS A 169 0.98 -2.33 8.23
C CYS A 169 1.02 -0.98 7.51
N ALA A 170 -0.14 -0.38 7.22
CA ALA A 170 -0.23 0.93 6.58
C ALA A 170 0.44 2.04 7.39
N LEU A 171 0.26 2.04 8.72
CA LEU A 171 0.89 3.01 9.61
C LEU A 171 2.42 2.80 9.69
N GLU A 172 2.89 1.56 9.77
CA GLU A 172 4.34 1.26 9.71
C GLU A 172 4.97 1.72 8.39
N LEU A 173 4.28 1.55 7.26
CA LEU A 173 4.72 2.09 5.97
C LEU A 173 4.76 3.62 5.98
N TYR A 174 3.77 4.27 6.60
CA TYR A 174 3.67 5.72 6.69
C TYR A 174 4.91 6.36 7.31
N LYS A 175 5.41 5.82 8.43
CA LYS A 175 6.62 6.32 9.09
C LYS A 175 7.94 5.77 8.55
N SER A 176 7.91 4.83 7.60
CA SER A 176 9.11 4.15 7.11
C SER A 176 10.04 5.12 6.37
N GLU A 177 11.30 5.21 6.81
CA GLU A 177 12.35 5.98 6.11
C GLU A 177 12.78 5.34 4.79
N LYS A 178 12.44 4.07 4.57
CA LYS A 178 12.79 3.33 3.35
C LYS A 178 11.93 3.72 2.15
N ILE A 179 10.80 4.38 2.39
CA ILE A 179 9.86 4.81 1.35
C ILE A 179 9.88 6.34 1.31
N ASN A 180 10.51 6.91 0.27
CA ASN A 180 10.61 8.36 0.12
C ASN A 180 9.37 8.98 -0.54
N ASP A 181 8.44 8.16 -1.04
CA ASP A 181 7.23 8.62 -1.70
C ASP A 181 6.08 8.83 -0.70
N ASN A 182 5.81 10.10 -0.36
CA ASN A 182 4.73 10.48 0.54
C ASN A 182 3.33 10.14 0.00
N LYS A 183 3.15 10.10 -1.33
CA LYS A 183 1.87 9.71 -1.93
C LYS A 183 1.59 8.24 -1.63
N VAL A 184 2.60 7.37 -1.81
CA VAL A 184 2.50 5.94 -1.49
C VAL A 184 2.17 5.71 0.00
N LYS A 185 2.83 6.45 0.89
CA LYS A 185 2.58 6.40 2.34
C LYS A 185 1.15 6.75 2.71
N LYS A 186 0.65 7.89 2.22
CA LYS A 186 -0.73 8.35 2.46
C LYS A 186 -1.75 7.37 1.89
N MET A 187 -1.47 6.84 0.71
CA MET A 187 -2.33 5.87 0.04
C MET A 187 -2.53 4.58 0.84
N ALA A 188 -1.48 4.04 1.44
CA ALA A 188 -1.63 2.84 2.27
C ALA A 188 -2.61 3.06 3.43
N VAL A 189 -2.52 4.23 4.09
CA VAL A 189 -3.39 4.59 5.21
C VAL A 189 -4.84 4.83 4.76
N ILE A 190 -5.04 5.59 3.67
CA ILE A 190 -6.38 5.84 3.10
C ILE A 190 -7.10 4.53 2.86
N GLN A 191 -6.44 3.59 2.20
CA GLN A 191 -7.12 2.38 1.77
C GLN A 191 -7.32 1.39 2.92
N ALA A 192 -6.43 1.34 3.92
CA ALA A 192 -6.67 0.58 5.14
C ALA A 192 -7.90 1.10 5.91
N VAL A 193 -8.09 2.43 5.95
CA VAL A 193 -9.26 3.07 6.55
C VAL A 193 -10.52 2.82 5.72
N GLU A 194 -10.45 2.95 4.40
CA GLU A 194 -11.56 2.68 3.49
C GLU A 194 -12.01 1.22 3.58
N TYR A 195 -11.07 0.27 3.52
CA TYR A 195 -11.37 -1.15 3.65
C TYR A 195 -12.04 -1.46 4.98
N PHE A 196 -11.58 -0.84 6.07
CA PHE A 196 -12.25 -0.97 7.36
C PHE A 196 -13.67 -0.40 7.32
N ALA A 197 -13.83 0.85 6.88
CA ALA A 197 -15.12 1.55 6.82
C ALA A 197 -16.16 0.77 5.99
N ASP A 198 -15.78 0.28 4.82
CA ASP A 198 -16.64 -0.49 3.90
C ASP A 198 -17.13 -1.83 4.46
N ASN A 199 -16.52 -2.33 5.53
CA ASN A 199 -16.84 -3.64 6.10
C ASN A 199 -17.40 -3.56 7.53
N VAL A 200 -17.47 -2.37 8.14
CA VAL A 200 -18.03 -2.18 9.49
C VAL A 200 -19.21 -1.22 9.56
N LEU A 201 -19.47 -0.48 8.48
CA LEU A 201 -20.64 0.37 8.29
C LEU A 201 -21.62 -0.28 7.30
#